data_AF-A0A7C0ZFL1-F1
#
_entry.id   AF-A0A7C0ZFL1-F1
#
_cell.length_a   1.000
_cell.length_b   1.000
_cell.length_c   1.000
_cell.angle_alpha   90.00
_cell.angle_beta   90.00
_cell.angle_gamma   90.00
#
_symmetry.space_group_name_H-M   'P 1'
#
loop_
_entity.id
_entity.type
_entity.pdbx_description
1 polymer ?
#
loop_
_entity_poly.entity_id
_entity_poly.type
_entity_poly.pdbx_seq_one_letter_code
_entity_poly.pdbx_strand_id
1 'polypeptide(L)'
;MFEIAHENGFKKIAFGHTRDDAVVTFIMNIFYHGEVSTLKPIQDFFDGEIIMLRPMYYVREAEIENFLRREGIEYTENPCPYKNQTRRFRIKEMIESFPDGMNNVYKAMFNIKKEYLP
;
A
#
# COMPACT_ATOMS: atom_id res chain seq x y z
N MET A 1 4.57 -12.58 -13.00
CA MET A 1 4.35 -12.99 -11.60
C MET A 1 3.18 -13.96 -11.48
N PHE A 2 1.95 -13.57 -11.85
CA PHE A 2 0.81 -14.49 -11.82
C PHE A 2 0.99 -15.71 -12.72
N GLU A 3 1.49 -15.52 -13.94
CA GLU A 3 1.83 -16.61 -14.87
C GLU A 3 2.87 -17.57 -14.27
N ILE A 4 4.02 -17.06 -13.81
CA ILE A 4 5.04 -17.86 -13.12
C ILE A 4 4.45 -18.61 -11.92
N ALA A 5 3.61 -17.94 -11.12
CA ALA A 5 2.96 -18.59 -9.98
C ALA A 5 2.07 -19.75 -10.43
N HIS A 6 1.28 -19.55 -11.48
CA HIS A 6 0.43 -20.58 -12.07
C HIS A 6 1.26 -21.76 -12.63
N GLU A 7 2.27 -21.48 -13.47
CA GLU A 7 3.14 -22.50 -14.08
C GLU A 7 3.88 -23.36 -13.04
N ASN A 8 4.22 -22.78 -11.89
CA ASN A 8 4.91 -23.47 -10.79
C ASN A 8 3.95 -24.01 -9.72
N GLY A 9 2.63 -23.88 -9.89
CA GLY A 9 1.62 -24.35 -8.94
C GLY A 9 1.58 -23.58 -7.61
N PHE A 10 2.13 -22.36 -7.56
CA PHE A 10 2.05 -21.48 -6.40
C PHE A 10 0.68 -20.83 -6.29
N LYS A 11 -0.04 -21.12 -5.20
CA LYS A 11 -1.37 -20.55 -4.91
C LYS A 11 -1.33 -19.20 -4.19
N LYS A 12 -0.17 -18.76 -3.70
CA LYS A 12 -0.03 -17.57 -2.86
C LYS A 12 1.15 -16.72 -3.31
N ILE A 13 0.94 -15.40 -3.41
CA ILE A 13 1.99 -14.44 -3.72
C ILE A 13 2.00 -13.36 -2.64
N ALA A 14 3.13 -13.19 -1.96
CA ALA A 14 3.32 -12.16 -0.96
C ALA A 14 3.94 -10.89 -1.58
N PHE A 15 3.32 -9.74 -1.34
CA PHE A 15 3.81 -8.43 -1.76
C PHE A 15 4.20 -7.60 -0.55
N GLY A 16 5.29 -6.82 -0.69
CA GLY A 16 5.83 -5.94 0.34
C GLY A 16 5.04 -4.64 0.57
N HIS A 17 3.77 -4.56 0.17
CA HIS A 17 2.95 -3.35 0.37
C HIS A 17 2.74 -3.06 1.85
N THR A 18 3.02 -1.82 2.23
CA THR A 18 2.99 -1.30 3.60
C THR A 18 1.66 -0.65 3.95
N ARG A 19 1.56 -0.16 5.19
CA ARG A 19 0.45 0.69 5.63
C ARG A 19 0.39 2.01 4.85
N ASP A 20 1.54 2.61 4.61
CA ASP A 20 1.66 3.86 3.85
C ASP A 20 1.20 3.67 2.40
N ASP A 21 1.49 2.52 1.78
CA ASP A 21 0.98 2.18 0.44
C ASP A 21 -0.55 2.10 0.39
N ALA A 22 -1.19 1.54 1.43
CA ALA A 22 -2.64 1.47 1.53
C ALA A 22 -3.27 2.87 1.70
N VAL A 23 -2.65 3.73 2.52
CA VAL A 23 -3.08 5.12 2.71
C VAL A 23 -2.97 5.94 1.43
N VAL A 24 -1.82 5.86 0.74
CA VAL A 24 -1.61 6.59 -0.51
C VAL A 24 -2.57 6.07 -1.59
N THR A 25 -2.79 4.76 -1.66
CA THR A 25 -3.75 4.16 -2.59
C THR A 25 -5.18 4.63 -2.31
N PHE A 26 -5.56 4.76 -1.04
CA PHE A 26 -6.88 5.27 -0.65
C PHE A 26 -7.14 6.68 -1.19
N ILE A 27 -6.19 7.60 -0.98
CA ILE A 27 -6.32 8.97 -1.49
C ILE A 27 -6.24 9.00 -3.02
N MET A 28 -5.39 8.18 -3.63
CA MET A 28 -5.35 8.06 -5.09
C MET A 28 -6.70 7.61 -5.65
N ASN A 29 -7.37 6.65 -5.03
CA ASN A 29 -8.67 6.18 -5.51
C ASN A 29 -9.77 7.24 -5.38
N ILE A 30 -9.75 8.04 -4.31
CA ILE A 30 -10.67 9.18 -4.19
C ILE A 30 -10.43 10.19 -5.31
N PHE A 31 -9.18 10.60 -5.54
CA PHE A 31 -8.87 11.70 -6.48
C PHE A 31 -8.88 11.31 -7.95
N TYR A 32 -8.47 10.08 -8.28
CA TYR A 32 -8.29 9.67 -9.68
C TYR A 32 -9.33 8.65 -10.14
N HIS A 33 -9.99 7.93 -9.24
CA HIS A 33 -10.98 6.91 -9.58
C HIS A 33 -12.39 7.24 -9.08
N GLY A 34 -12.56 8.24 -8.21
CA GLY A 34 -13.85 8.60 -7.64
C GLY A 34 -14.42 7.55 -6.68
N GLU A 35 -13.55 6.75 -6.05
CA GLU A 35 -13.94 5.62 -5.23
C GLU A 35 -13.38 5.70 -3.80
N VAL A 36 -14.20 5.31 -2.83
CA VAL A 36 -13.76 5.09 -1.43
C VAL A 36 -13.28 3.64 -1.30
N SER A 37 -12.07 3.37 -1.78
CA SER A 37 -11.48 2.03 -1.81
C SER A 37 -9.97 2.06 -1.56
N THR A 38 -9.39 0.95 -1.09
CA THR A 38 -7.95 0.81 -0.85
C THR A 38 -7.48 -0.64 -1.14
N LEU A 39 -6.20 -0.91 -0.92
CA LEU A 39 -5.63 -2.25 -0.91
C LEU A 39 -6.25 -3.08 0.22
N LYS A 40 -6.53 -4.37 -0.05
CA LYS A 40 -6.91 -5.35 0.97
C LYS A 40 -5.68 -6.11 1.48
N PRO A 41 -5.57 -6.52 2.75
CA PRO A 41 -4.43 -7.33 3.22
C PRO A 41 -4.35 -8.70 2.53
N ILE A 42 -5.52 -9.28 2.18
CA ILE A 42 -5.66 -10.52 1.41
C ILE A 42 -6.60 -10.23 0.25
N GLN A 43 -6.21 -10.62 -0.95
CA GLN A 43 -7.01 -10.41 -2.15
C GLN A 43 -7.00 -11.65 -3.03
N ASP A 44 -8.18 -12.09 -3.40
CA ASP A 44 -8.41 -13.22 -4.29
C ASP A 44 -8.30 -12.79 -5.76
N PHE A 45 -7.72 -13.64 -6.59
CA PHE A 45 -7.64 -13.49 -8.03
C PHE A 45 -7.96 -14.80 -8.73
N PHE A 46 -8.62 -14.69 -9.89
CA PHE A 46 -8.96 -15.82 -10.75
C PHE A 46 -9.74 -16.91 -10.00
N ASP A 47 -10.83 -16.51 -9.32
CA ASP A 47 -11.73 -17.42 -8.58
C ASP A 47 -10.99 -18.37 -7.61
N GLY A 48 -10.00 -17.85 -6.89
CA GLY A 48 -9.24 -18.60 -5.90
C GLY A 48 -8.02 -19.36 -6.42
N GLU A 49 -7.67 -19.26 -7.70
CA GLU A 49 -6.42 -19.85 -8.18
C GLU A 49 -5.19 -19.19 -7.55
N ILE A 50 -5.24 -17.87 -7.35
CA ILE A 50 -4.15 -17.10 -6.74
C ILE A 50 -4.65 -16.20 -5.62
N ILE A 51 -4.05 -16.34 -4.44
CA ILE A 51 -4.28 -15.48 -3.30
C ILE A 51 -3.09 -14.55 -3.14
N MET A 52 -3.35 -13.24 -3.24
CA MET A 52 -2.36 -12.21 -2.98
C MET A 52 -2.37 -11.80 -1.51
N LEU A 53 -1.19 -11.83 -0.89
CA LEU A 53 -0.97 -11.48 0.51
C LEU A 53 -0.15 -10.19 0.59
N ARG A 54 -0.48 -9.34 1.55
CA ARG A 54 0.30 -8.14 1.89
C ARG A 54 0.71 -8.21 3.37
N PRO A 55 1.77 -8.97 3.73
CA PRO A 55 2.13 -9.18 5.14
C PRO A 55 2.49 -7.88 5.88
N MET A 56 2.97 -6.86 5.15
CA MET A 56 3.39 -5.58 5.71
C MET A 56 2.26 -4.55 5.80
N TYR A 57 1.01 -4.95 5.53
CA TYR A 57 -0.14 -4.04 5.41
C TYR A 57 -0.35 -3.11 6.63
N TYR A 58 0.03 -3.55 7.83
CA TYR A 58 -0.13 -2.76 9.06
C TYR A 58 1.16 -2.08 9.53
N VAL A 59 2.27 -2.33 8.85
CA VAL A 59 3.60 -1.83 9.22
C VAL A 59 3.89 -0.56 8.42
N ARG A 60 4.42 0.47 9.09
CA ARG A 60 4.90 1.67 8.40
C ARG A 60 6.20 1.45 7.67
N GLU A 61 6.41 2.19 6.59
CA GLU A 61 7.73 2.25 5.95
C GLU A 61 8.84 2.67 6.93
N ALA A 62 8.60 3.69 7.76
CA ALA A 62 9.57 4.14 8.77
C ALA A 62 9.94 3.04 9.80
N GLU A 63 9.01 2.12 10.10
CA GLU A 63 9.28 0.98 10.99
C GLU A 63 10.17 -0.06 10.31
N ILE A 64 9.95 -0.29 9.02
CA ILE A 64 10.80 -1.16 8.19
C ILE A 64 12.21 -0.57 8.08
N GLU A 65 12.34 0.72 7.77
CA GLU A 65 13.64 1.40 7.69
C GLU A 65 14.42 1.31 9.00
N ASN A 66 13.74 1.53 10.14
CA ASN A 66 14.34 1.40 11.46
C ASN A 66 14.80 -0.04 11.75
N PHE A 67 14.01 -1.03 11.35
CA PHE A 67 14.37 -2.44 11.47
C PHE A 67 15.60 -2.76 10.62
N LEU A 68 15.60 -2.42 9.34
CA LEU A 68 16.73 -2.67 8.43
C LEU A 68 18.02 -2.03 8.94
N ARG A 69 17.96 -0.78 9.41
CA ARG A 69 19.12 -0.09 10.00
C ARG A 69 19.65 -0.80 11.23
N ARG A 70 18.77 -1.31 12.11
CA ARG A 70 19.18 -2.01 13.34
C ARG A 70 19.81 -3.36 13.03
N GLU A 71 19.28 -4.10 12.06
CA GLU A 71 19.77 -5.42 11.68
C GLU A 71 20.94 -5.37 10.68
N GLY A 72 21.34 -4.18 10.21
CA GLY A 72 22.39 -4.02 9.22
C GLY A 72 22.04 -4.61 7.85
N ILE A 73 20.76 -4.64 7.50
CA ILE A 73 20.28 -5.17 6.21
C ILE A 73 20.29 -4.04 5.18
N GLU A 74 21.08 -4.23 4.12
CA GLU A 74 21.10 -3.32 2.98
C GLU A 74 19.93 -3.57 2.04
N TYR A 75 19.38 -2.51 1.46
CA TYR A 75 18.33 -2.58 0.45
C TYR A 75 18.62 -1.62 -0.71
N THR A 76 18.09 -1.93 -1.88
CA THR A 76 18.24 -1.08 -3.07
C THR A 76 17.05 -0.15 -3.20
N GLU A 77 17.30 1.14 -3.31
CA GLU A 77 16.26 2.09 -3.68
C GLU A 77 15.73 1.83 -5.09
N ASN A 78 14.49 2.23 -5.36
CA ASN A 78 13.93 2.16 -6.71
C ASN A 78 14.86 2.91 -7.71
N PRO A 79 15.39 2.22 -8.74
CA PRO A 79 16.33 2.82 -9.69
C PRO A 79 15.64 3.67 -10.77
N CYS A 80 14.31 3.69 -10.82
CA CYS A 80 13.57 4.41 -11.85
C CYS A 80 13.81 5.94 -11.75
N PRO A 81 14.30 6.60 -12.82
CA PRO A 81 14.59 8.04 -12.79
C PRO A 81 13.34 8.91 -12.62
N TYR A 82 12.17 8.37 -12.92
CA TYR A 82 10.88 9.07 -12.80
C TYR A 82 10.17 8.81 -11.47
N LYS A 83 10.80 8.12 -10.50
CA LYS A 83 10.16 7.74 -9.22
C LYS A 83 9.52 8.92 -8.50
N ASN A 84 10.19 10.07 -8.51
CA ASN A 84 9.75 11.32 -7.85
C ASN A 84 8.75 12.14 -8.71
N GLN A 85 8.36 11.64 -9.88
CA GLN A 85 7.39 12.32 -10.75
C GLN A 85 6.06 11.57 -10.82
N THR A 86 5.95 10.44 -10.13
CA THR A 86 4.74 9.62 -10.14
C THR A 86 3.60 10.26 -9.36
N ARG A 87 2.35 9.93 -9.72
CA ARG A 87 1.17 10.34 -8.95
C ARG A 87 1.25 9.86 -7.50
N ARG A 88 1.76 8.63 -7.30
CA ARG A 88 1.95 8.04 -5.97
C ARG A 88 2.88 8.88 -5.11
N PHE A 89 4.02 9.31 -5.65
CA PHE A 89 4.95 10.18 -4.95
C PHE A 89 4.30 11.52 -4.57
N ARG A 90 3.62 12.18 -5.51
CA ARG A 90 2.94 13.47 -5.25
C ARG A 90 1.87 13.37 -4.15
N ILE A 91 1.07 12.31 -4.16
CA ILE A 91 0.06 12.08 -3.11
C ILE A 91 0.72 11.82 -1.77
N LYS A 92 1.82 11.05 -1.74
CA LYS A 92 2.57 10.79 -0.51
C LYS A 92 3.11 12.09 0.10
N GLU A 93 3.82 12.92 -0.69
CA GLU A 93 4.30 14.23 -0.24
C GLU A 93 3.17 15.13 0.25
N MET A 94 2.05 15.15 -0.48
CA MET A 94 0.87 15.93 -0.07
C MET A 94 0.35 15.48 1.29
N ILE A 95 0.19 14.17 1.53
CA ILE A 95 -0.29 13.66 2.82
C ILE A 95 0.70 13.99 3.94
N GLU A 96 2.00 13.84 3.69
CA GLU A 96 3.08 14.13 4.65
C GLU A 96 3.21 15.62 4.97
N SER A 97 2.74 16.51 4.09
CA SER A 97 2.69 17.95 4.37
C SER A 97 1.73 18.34 5.49
N PHE A 98 0.78 17.45 5.85
CA PHE A 98 -0.14 17.66 6.96
C PHE A 98 0.38 17.00 8.25
N PRO A 99 0.31 17.68 9.42
CA PRO A 99 0.63 17.06 10.70
C PRO A 99 -0.17 15.77 10.92
N ASP A 100 0.53 14.66 11.18
CA ASP A 100 -0.05 13.32 11.33
C ASP A 100 -0.89 12.83 10.14
N GLY A 101 -0.73 13.40 8.95
CA GLY A 101 -1.56 13.13 7.77
C GLY A 101 -1.72 11.64 7.47
N MET A 102 -0.61 10.89 7.43
CA MET A 102 -0.62 9.44 7.21
C MET A 102 -1.45 8.69 8.25
N ASN A 103 -1.29 9.02 9.53
CA ASN A 103 -2.01 8.38 10.63
C ASN A 103 -3.50 8.73 10.59
N ASN A 104 -3.84 9.98 10.28
CA ASN A 104 -5.20 10.47 10.25
C ASN A 104 -5.99 9.84 9.08
N VAL A 105 -5.39 9.76 7.89
CA VAL A 105 -6.02 9.09 6.74
C VAL A 105 -6.21 7.60 7.03
N TYR A 106 -5.19 6.93 7.57
CA TYR A 106 -5.31 5.52 7.96
C TYR A 106 -6.47 5.29 8.94
N LYS A 107 -6.59 6.11 9.99
CA LYS A 107 -7.71 6.03 10.94
C LYS A 107 -9.06 6.29 10.27
N ALA A 108 -9.14 7.24 9.35
CA ALA A 108 -10.36 7.60 8.63
C ALA A 108 -10.93 6.42 7.82
N MET A 109 -10.07 5.56 7.27
CA MET A 109 -10.48 4.35 6.54
C MET A 109 -11.34 3.39 7.37
N PHE A 110 -11.23 3.42 8.70
CA PHE A 110 -12.00 2.59 9.63
C PHE A 110 -13.08 3.35 10.41
N ASN A 111 -13.08 4.69 10.34
CA ASN A 111 -13.95 5.56 11.12
C ASN A 111 -14.93 6.33 10.22
N ILE A 112 -15.74 5.59 9.46
CA ILE A 112 -16.68 6.16 8.49
C ILE A 112 -17.99 6.52 9.21
N LYS A 113 -18.30 7.83 9.25
CA LYS A 113 -19.60 8.32 9.75
C LYS A 113 -20.64 8.31 8.64
N LYS A 114 -21.36 7.19 8.52
CA LYS A 114 -22.33 6.96 7.43
C LYS A 114 -23.47 7.97 7.41
N GLU A 115 -23.84 8.52 8.56
CA GLU A 115 -24.89 9.53 8.70
C GLU A 115 -24.54 10.88 8.03
N TYR A 116 -23.27 11.10 7.68
CA TYR A 116 -22.80 12.27 6.93
C TYR A 116 -22.40 11.95 5.49
N LEU A 117 -22.71 10.75 4.98
CA LEU A 117 -22.49 10.35 3.58
C LEU A 117 -23.83 10.26 2.83
N PRO A 118 -23.89 10.66 1.55
CA PRO A 118 -25.08 10.53 0.72
C PRO A 118 -25.45 9.09 0.38
#